data_AF-A0A924VNF8-F1
#
_entry.id   AF-A0A924VNF8-F1
#
_cell.length_a   1.000
_cell.length_b   1.000
_cell.length_c   1.000
_cell.angle_alpha   90.00
_cell.angle_beta   90.00
_cell.angle_gamma   90.00
#
_symmetry.space_group_name_H-M   'P 1'
#
loop_
_entity.id
_entity.type
_entity.pdbx_description
1 polymer ?
#
loop_
_entity_poly.entity_id
_entity_poly.type
_entity_poly.pdbx_seq_one_letter_code
_entity_poly.pdbx_strand_id
1 'polypeptide(L)'
;MTSECYPTAGGSCTSAAPKTSYSYDRVGNRKVQSARTVTGSTASTVSTAYTYDAAGELLSQAVAGVPTVTNTWTPNGALATSATPTGTKTFTTDLSR
;
A
#
# COMPACT_ATOMS: atom_id res chain seq x y z
N MET A 1 13.60 -2.82 5.25
CA MET A 1 13.35 -1.74 6.22
C MET A 1 11.94 -1.93 6.77
N THR A 2 11.73 -1.99 8.09
CA THR A 2 10.42 -2.33 8.69
C THR A 2 9.68 -1.13 9.28
N SER A 3 10.36 0.00 9.47
CA SER A 3 9.72 1.27 9.80
C SER A 3 10.62 2.46 9.51
N GLU A 4 10.00 3.60 9.23
CA GLU A 4 10.61 4.92 9.17
C GLU A 4 9.90 5.82 10.17
N CYS A 5 10.62 6.71 10.83
CA CYS A 5 10.03 7.62 11.80
C CYS A 5 10.50 9.06 11.55
N TYR A 6 9.57 10.00 11.79
CA TYR A 6 9.73 11.41 11.48
C TYR A 6 9.52 12.22 12.77
N PRO A 7 10.58 12.48 13.55
CA PRO A 7 10.45 13.22 14.81
C PRO A 7 10.08 14.68 14.55
N THR A 8 9.14 15.22 15.33
CA THR A 8 8.64 16.60 15.19
C THR A 8 9.56 17.66 15.82
N ALA A 9 10.46 17.29 16.74
CA ALA A 9 11.58 18.11 17.22
C ALA A 9 12.60 17.24 18.00
N GLY A 10 13.91 17.54 17.89
CA GLY A 10 14.92 17.03 18.84
C GLY A 10 15.50 15.62 18.60
N GLY A 11 15.25 15.00 17.44
CA GLY A 11 16.13 13.94 16.92
C GLY A 11 15.98 12.52 17.48
N SER A 12 14.89 12.19 18.17
CA SER A 12 14.65 10.80 18.61
C SER A 12 13.23 10.32 18.36
N CYS A 13 13.13 9.12 17.79
CA CYS A 13 11.89 8.43 17.52
C CYS A 13 11.31 7.82 18.80
N THR A 14 10.48 8.59 19.48
CA THR A 14 9.67 8.06 20.58
C THR A 14 8.53 7.21 20.03
N SER A 15 7.91 6.39 20.89
CA SER A 15 6.71 5.62 20.52
C SER A 15 5.54 6.50 20.06
N ALA A 16 5.55 7.78 20.45
CA ALA A 16 4.53 8.77 20.11
C ALA A 16 4.77 9.48 18.78
N ALA A 17 5.99 9.49 18.26
CA ALA A 17 6.36 10.22 17.05
C ALA A 17 5.59 9.71 15.80
N PRO A 18 5.33 10.59 14.81
CA PRO A 18 4.90 10.17 13.49
C PRO A 18 5.84 9.10 12.92
N LYS A 19 5.26 8.05 12.34
CA LYS A 19 6.04 6.95 11.77
C LYS A 19 5.25 6.20 10.71
N THR A 20 5.97 5.62 9.77
CA THR A 20 5.43 4.60 8.86
C THR A 20 6.05 3.26 9.20
N SER A 21 5.25 2.20 9.25
CA SER A 21 5.72 0.85 9.52
C SER A 21 5.21 -0.12 8.47
N TYR A 22 5.97 -1.18 8.24
CA TYR A 22 5.75 -2.15 7.17
C TYR A 22 5.84 -3.57 7.71
N SER A 23 4.96 -4.43 7.22
CA SER A 23 5.11 -5.88 7.29
C SER A 23 5.19 -6.46 5.89
N TYR A 24 5.84 -7.61 5.79
CA TYR A 24 6.11 -8.28 4.52
C TYR A 24 5.60 -9.71 4.56
N ASP A 25 5.24 -10.25 3.40
CA ASP A 25 4.98 -11.67 3.23
C ASP A 25 6.29 -12.48 3.21
N ARG A 26 6.19 -13.79 2.95
CA ARG A 26 7.34 -14.71 2.97
C ARG A 26 8.34 -14.46 1.84
N VAL A 27 7.90 -13.86 0.73
CA VAL A 27 8.74 -13.58 -0.44
C VAL A 27 9.23 -12.14 -0.47
N GLY A 28 8.85 -11.33 0.53
CA GLY A 28 9.32 -9.97 0.72
C GLY A 28 8.42 -8.89 0.12
N ASN A 29 7.21 -9.22 -0.34
CA ASN A 29 6.26 -8.19 -0.77
C ASN A 29 5.62 -7.53 0.45
N ARG A 30 5.39 -6.22 0.37
CA ARG A 30 4.81 -5.44 1.47
C ARG A 30 3.35 -5.84 1.70
N LYS A 31 3.05 -6.52 2.80
CA LYS A 31 1.70 -6.98 3.15
C LYS A 31 0.85 -5.91 3.82
N VAL A 32 1.44 -5.13 4.73
CA VAL A 32 0.75 -4.04 5.44
C VAL A 32 1.67 -2.84 5.55
N GLN A 33 1.11 -1.66 5.35
CA GLN A 33 1.70 -0.36 5.72
C GLN A 33 0.82 0.29 6.77
N SER A 34 1.39 0.81 7.85
CA SER A 34 0.67 1.62 8.84
C SER A 34 1.37 2.96 9.00
N ALA A 35 0.65 4.05 8.70
CA ALA A 35 1.11 5.42 8.82
C ALA A 35 0.46 6.08 10.05
N ARG A 36 1.27 6.40 11.05
CA ARG A 36 0.88 7.18 12.22
C ARG A 36 1.20 8.65 11.96
N THR A 37 0.19 9.50 12.09
CA THR A 37 0.32 10.96 12.05
C THR A 37 -0.04 11.57 13.40
N VAL A 38 0.54 12.72 13.71
CA VAL A 38 0.27 13.45 14.96
C VAL A 38 0.06 14.92 14.62
N THR A 39 -1.07 15.47 15.03
CA THR A 39 -1.42 16.88 14.87
C THR A 39 -1.78 17.44 16.24
N GLY A 40 -0.95 18.33 16.79
CA GLY A 40 -1.07 18.77 18.18
C GLY A 40 -0.95 17.58 19.15
N SER A 41 -1.96 17.38 20.01
CA SER A 41 -2.05 16.24 20.93
C SER A 41 -2.77 15.01 20.36
N THR A 42 -3.28 15.09 19.12
CA THR A 42 -4.09 14.03 18.52
C THR A 42 -3.23 13.15 17.62
N ALA A 43 -3.24 11.84 17.86
CA ALA A 43 -2.60 10.85 17.00
C ALA A 43 -3.65 10.05 16.22
N SER A 44 -3.37 9.78 14.96
CA SER A 44 -4.17 8.88 14.12
C SER A 44 -3.27 7.86 13.45
N THR A 45 -3.83 6.71 13.07
CA THR A 45 -3.11 5.70 12.30
C THR A 45 -4.00 5.17 11.19
N VAL A 46 -3.50 5.23 9.96
CA VAL A 46 -4.14 4.65 8.78
C VAL A 46 -3.33 3.45 8.35
N SER A 47 -4.02 2.32 8.15
CA SER A 47 -3.41 1.09 7.62
C SER A 47 -3.84 0.83 6.18
N THR A 48 -2.90 0.34 5.39
CA THR A 48 -3.10 -0.13 4.03
C THR A 48 -2.65 -1.58 3.94
N ALA A 49 -3.55 -2.47 3.54
CA ALA A 49 -3.27 -3.88 3.29
C ALA A 49 -3.09 -4.13 1.79
N TYR A 50 -2.15 -5.02 1.45
CA TYR A 50 -1.84 -5.40 0.08
C TYR A 50 -1.84 -6.91 -0.08
N THR A 51 -2.31 -7.39 -1.23
CA THR A 51 -2.20 -8.80 -1.63
C THR A 51 -1.58 -8.91 -3.01
N TYR A 52 -0.87 -10.00 -3.25
CA TYR A 52 -0.12 -10.23 -4.47
C TYR A 52 -0.42 -11.62 -5.01
N ASP A 53 -0.24 -11.80 -6.31
CA ASP A 53 -0.18 -13.12 -6.91
C ASP A 53 1.21 -13.76 -6.74
N ALA A 54 1.39 -14.93 -7.35
CA ALA A 54 2.64 -15.68 -7.30
C ALA A 54 3.80 -15.01 -8.05
N ALA A 55 3.52 -14.12 -9.01
CA ALA A 55 4.53 -13.35 -9.74
C ALA A 55 4.93 -12.06 -8.99
N GLY A 56 4.28 -11.74 -7.87
CA GLY A 56 4.53 -10.54 -7.09
C GLY A 56 3.76 -9.33 -7.60
N GLU A 57 2.76 -9.53 -8.47
CA GLU A 57 1.95 -8.45 -9.01
C GLU A 57 0.82 -8.11 -8.02
N LEU A 58 0.54 -6.81 -7.86
CA LEU A 58 -0.40 -6.33 -6.85
C LEU A 58 -1.84 -6.68 -7.26
N LEU A 59 -2.53 -7.53 -6.50
CA LEU A 59 -3.93 -7.91 -6.73
C LEU A 59 -4.93 -7.00 -6.02
N SER A 60 -4.61 -6.54 -4.81
CA SER A 60 -5.53 -5.73 -4.01
C SER A 60 -4.80 -4.73 -3.13
N GLN A 61 -5.37 -3.53 -3.00
CA GLN A 61 -4.98 -2.49 -2.05
C GLN A 61 -6.20 -2.02 -1.28
N ALA A 62 -6.21 -2.24 0.03
CA ALA A 62 -7.29 -1.83 0.93
C ALA A 62 -6.78 -0.80 1.94
N VAL A 63 -7.29 0.43 1.88
CA VAL A 63 -7.00 1.50 2.84
C VAL A 63 -8.20 1.65 3.78
N ALA A 64 -7.97 1.71 5.09
CA ALA A 64 -9.06 1.87 6.05
C ALA A 64 -9.90 3.12 5.74
N GLY A 65 -11.22 2.94 5.57
CA GLY A 65 -12.16 4.02 5.27
C GLY A 65 -12.21 4.47 3.80
N VAL A 66 -11.48 3.80 2.90
CA VAL A 66 -11.47 4.10 1.46
C VAL A 66 -11.85 2.83 0.68
N PRO A 67 -12.57 2.93 -0.46
CA PRO A 67 -12.87 1.78 -1.28
C PRO A 67 -11.61 1.02 -1.74
N THR A 68 -11.67 -0.31 -1.66
CA THR A 68 -10.58 -1.19 -2.10
C THR A 68 -10.35 -1.10 -3.59
N VAL A 69 -9.08 -1.05 -4.00
CA VAL A 69 -8.66 -1.19 -5.39
C VAL A 69 -8.31 -2.65 -5.65
N THR A 70 -8.83 -3.25 -6.71
CA THR A 70 -8.43 -4.58 -7.19
C THR A 70 -7.87 -4.50 -8.59
N ASN A 71 -6.83 -5.27 -8.87
CA ASN A 71 -6.19 -5.31 -10.18
C ASN A 71 -6.18 -6.73 -10.74
N THR A 72 -6.14 -6.82 -12.07
CA THR A 72 -5.84 -8.07 -12.78
C THR A 72 -4.71 -7.84 -13.76
N TRP A 73 -4.00 -8.92 -14.08
CA TRP A 73 -2.81 -8.90 -14.91
C TRP A 73 -2.98 -9.85 -16.08
N THR A 74 -2.42 -9.49 -17.22
CA THR A 74 -2.34 -10.36 -18.39
C THR A 74 -1.25 -11.42 -18.18
N PRO A 75 -1.25 -12.53 -18.94
CA PRO A 75 -0.23 -13.57 -18.79
C PRO A 75 1.22 -13.10 -19.01
N ASN A 76 1.43 -11.99 -19.70
CA ASN A 76 2.75 -11.38 -19.92
C ASN A 76 3.12 -10.31 -18.87
N GLY A 77 2.32 -10.16 -17.81
CA GLY A 77 2.58 -9.25 -16.69
C GLY A 77 2.23 -7.79 -16.96
N ALA A 78 1.33 -7.51 -17.92
CA ALA A 78 0.79 -6.17 -18.11
C ALA A 78 -0.49 -6.01 -17.29
N LEU A 79 -0.71 -4.82 -16.72
CA LEU A 79 -1.94 -4.52 -16.00
C LEU A 79 -3.13 -4.61 -16.98
N ALA A 80 -4.10 -5.47 -16.69
CA ALA A 80 -5.29 -5.66 -17.52
C ALA A 80 -6.47 -4.82 -17.03
N THR A 81 -6.74 -4.83 -15.72
CA THR A 81 -7.79 -4.00 -15.12
C THR A 81 -7.35 -3.40 -13.79
N SER A 82 -7.93 -2.26 -13.44
CA SER A 82 -7.92 -1.69 -12.10
C SER A 82 -9.33 -1.22 -11.75
N ALA A 83 -9.87 -1.75 -10.66
CA ALA A 83 -11.27 -1.58 -10.29
C ALA A 83 -11.43 -1.08 -8.86
N THR A 84 -12.47 -0.28 -8.67
CA THR A 84 -13.02 0.13 -7.38
C THR A 84 -14.53 -0.14 -7.41
N PRO A 85 -15.24 -0.10 -6.28
CA PRO A 85 -16.71 -0.15 -6.28
C PRO A 85 -17.37 0.92 -7.14
N THR A 86 -16.69 2.05 -7.38
CA THR A 86 -17.20 3.16 -8.19
C THR A 86 -16.92 3.02 -9.69
N GLY A 87 -16.12 2.03 -10.11
CA GLY A 87 -15.87 1.78 -11.52
C GLY A 87 -14.58 1.03 -11.81
N THR A 88 -14.48 0.56 -13.05
CA THR A 88 -13.36 -0.24 -13.57
C THR A 88 -12.69 0.46 -14.74
N LYS A 89 -11.36 0.44 -14.74
CA LYS A 89 -10.52 0.83 -15.87
C LYS A 89 -9.91 -0.43 -16.49
N THR A 90 -9.96 -0.51 -17.81
CA THR A 90 -9.35 -1.60 -18.59
C THR A 90 -8.20 -1.02 -19.40
N PHE A 91 -7.10 -1.75 -19.43
CA PHE A 91 -5.89 -1.37 -20.14
C PHE A 91 -5.61 -2.41 -21.22
N THR A 92 -5.34 -1.94 -22.43
CA THR A 92 -4.93 -2.78 -23.55
C THR A 92 -3.49 -2.44 -23.90
N THR A 93 -2.58 -3.36 -23.63
CA THR A 93 -1.20 -3.27 -24.15
C THR A 93 -1.20 -3.70 -25.61
N ASP A 94 -0.88 -2.76 -26.49
CA ASP A 94 -0.49 -3.08 -27.86
C ASP A 94 0.92 -3.67 -27.83
N LEU A 95 1.05 -4.96 -28.16
CA LEU A 95 2.33 -5.65 -28.25
C LEU A 95 2.88 -5.64 -29.69
N SER A 96 2.48 -4.68 -30.53
CA SER A 96 3.04 -4.57 -31.88
C SER A 96 4.39 -3.85 -31.83
N ARG A 97 5.48 -4.61 -31.68
CA ARG A 97 6.82 -4.16 -32.07
C ARG A 97 7.76 -5.30 -32.42
#